data_AF-A0AAW8AQJ2-F1
#
_entry.id   AF-A0AAW8AQJ2-F1
#
_cell.length_a   1.000
_cell.length_b   1.000
_cell.length_c   1.000
_cell.angle_alpha   90.00
_cell.angle_beta   90.00
_cell.angle_gamma   90.00
#
_symmetry.space_group_name_H-M   'P 1'
#
loop_
_entity.id
_entity.type
_entity.pdbx_description
1 polymer ?
#
loop_
_entity_poly.entity_id
_entity_poly.type
_entity_poly.pdbx_seq_one_letter_code
_entity_poly.pdbx_strand_id
1 'polypeptide(L)' 'MKTISLLNLKGGVAKTTTGGNIAKGLANRGFKTLLIDTDMQANATSIFLEDERSKEDYKGFAELIVDEKLDDVDQYVYN' A
#
# COMPACT_ATOMS: atom_id res chain seq x y z
N MET A 1 -16.63 0.98 -16.32
CA MET A 1 -15.95 0.79 -15.02
C MET A 1 -15.43 -0.64 -14.95
N LYS A 2 -14.19 -0.86 -14.50
CA LYS A 2 -13.63 -2.22 -14.32
C LYS A 2 -13.36 -2.44 -12.83
N THR A 3 -13.62 -3.66 -12.35
CA THR A 3 -13.45 -4.05 -10.94
C THR A 3 -12.48 -5.23 -10.87
N ILE A 4 -11.49 -5.14 -9.99
CA ILE A 4 -10.51 -6.21 -9.73
C ILE A 4 -10.64 -6.56 -8.24
N SER A 5 -10.80 -7.85 -7.94
CA SER A 5 -10.87 -8.35 -6.56
C SER A 5 -9.66 -9.24 -6.28
N LEU A 6 -8.99 -9.02 -5.14
CA LEU A 6 -7.88 -9.84 -4.69
C LEU A 6 -8.31 -10.65 -3.47
N LEU A 7 -8.54 -11.95 -3.68
CA LEU A 7 -9.04 -12.86 -2.65
C LEU A 7 -8.12 -14.08 -2.51
N ASN A 8 -7.84 -14.41 -1.25
CA ASN A 8 -7.19 -15.65 -0.83
C ASN A 8 -7.57 -15.87 0.64
N LEU A 9 -8.10 -17.05 0.95
CA LEU A 9 -8.58 -17.41 2.29
C LEU A 9 -7.45 -17.55 3.31
N LYS A 10 -6.19 -17.65 2.85
CA LYS A 10 -5.01 -17.66 3.71
C LYS A 10 -4.55 -16.23 4.02
N GLY A 11 -4.35 -15.93 5.31
CA GLY A 11 -3.70 -14.69 5.77
C GLY A 11 -2.21 -14.63 5.44
N GLY A 12 -1.63 -13.44 5.41
CA GLY A 12 -0.17 -13.27 5.25
C GLY A 12 0.39 -13.63 3.86
N VAL A 13 -0.44 -13.66 2.82
CA VAL A 13 -0.04 -13.98 1.43
C VAL A 13 0.09 -12.74 0.53
N ALA A 14 0.42 -11.59 1.13
CA ALA A 14 0.66 -10.32 0.43
C ALA A 14 -0.51 -9.69 -0.34
N LYS A 15 -1.77 -10.12 -0.16
CA LYS A 15 -2.95 -9.54 -0.86
C LYS A 15 -3.03 -8.01 -0.77
N THR A 16 -2.86 -7.46 0.43
CA THR A 16 -2.91 -6.03 0.69
C THR A 16 -1.80 -5.29 -0.05
N THR A 17 -0.58 -5.80 0.04
CA THR A 17 0.61 -5.29 -0.66
C THR A 17 0.40 -5.28 -2.17
N THR A 18 -0.08 -6.39 -2.74
CA THR A 18 -0.38 -6.51 -4.17
C THR A 18 -1.49 -5.56 -4.59
N GLY A 19 -2.56 -5.44 -3.79
CA GLY A 19 -3.68 -4.53 -4.06
C GLY A 19 -3.26 -3.06 -4.10
N GLY A 20 -2.47 -2.62 -3.10
CA GLY A 20 -1.91 -1.27 -3.07
C GLY A 20 -1.01 -0.98 -4.27
N ASN A 21 -0.10 -1.89 -4.60
CA ASN A 21 0.81 -1.72 -5.75
C ASN A 21 0.08 -1.69 -7.10
N ILE A 22 -0.92 -2.57 -7.31
CA ILE A 22 -1.76 -2.51 -8.51
C ILE A 22 -2.50 -1.17 -8.57
N ALA A 23 -3.07 -0.71 -7.46
CA ALA A 23 -3.80 0.54 -7.41
C ALA A 23 -2.89 1.74 -7.75
N LYS A 24 -1.69 1.80 -7.15
CA LYS A 24 -0.68 2.82 -7.42
C LYS A 24 -0.22 2.78 -8.88
N GLY A 25 0.12 1.61 -9.40
CA GLY A 25 0.54 1.44 -10.79
C GLY A 25 -0.53 1.88 -11.79
N LEU A 26 -1.81 1.59 -11.54
CA LEU A 26 -2.92 2.07 -12.35
C LEU A 26 -3.08 3.60 -12.25
N ALA A 27 -3.01 4.16 -11.04
CA ALA A 27 -3.08 5.61 -10.85
C ALA A 27 -1.93 6.35 -11.58
N ASN A 28 -0.70 5.85 -11.46
CA ASN A 28 0.49 6.39 -12.14
C ASN A 28 0.36 6.35 -13.67
N ARG A 29 -0.42 5.40 -14.22
CA ARG A 29 -0.74 5.29 -15.65
C ARG A 29 -1.91 6.18 -16.10
N GLY A 30 -2.44 7.03 -15.22
CA GLY A 30 -3.51 7.99 -15.53
C GLY A 30 -4.93 7.44 -15.36
N PHE A 31 -5.11 6.25 -14.78
CA PHE A 31 -6.44 5.71 -14.51
C PHE A 31 -7.01 6.28 -13.20
N LYS A 32 -8.30 6.65 -13.21
CA LYS A 32 -9.04 6.91 -11.97
C LYS A 32 -9.22 5.60 -11.21
N THR A 33 -8.46 5.44 -10.14
CA THR A 33 -8.38 4.20 -9.36
C THR A 33 -8.93 4.40 -7.95
N LEU A 34 -9.69 3.42 -7.46
CA LEU A 34 -10.19 3.36 -6.09
C LEU A 34 -9.76 2.02 -5.48
N LEU A 35 -9.06 2.08 -4.35
CA LEU A 35 -8.75 0.90 -3.52
C LEU A 35 -9.83 0.78 -2.43
N ILE A 36 -10.41 -0.41 -2.29
CA ILE A 36 -11.45 -0.69 -1.29
C ILE A 36 -10.91 -1.76 -0.35
N ASP A 37 -10.91 -1.48 0.95
CA ASP A 37 -10.59 -2.43 1.99
C ASP A 37 -11.86 -3.11 2.50
N THR A 38 -11.93 -4.43 2.36
CA THR A 38 -13.04 -5.24 2.88
C THR A 38 -12.55 -6.32 3.83
N ASP A 39 -11.26 -6.31 4.19
CA ASP A 39 -10.70 -7.26 5.14
C ASP A 39 -10.99 -6.76 6.56
N MET A 40 -11.47 -7.65 7.44
CA MET A 40 -11.72 -7.32 8.85
C MET A 40 -10.45 -6.85 9.59
N GLN A 41 -9.27 -7.23 9.11
CA GLN A 41 -7.99 -6.77 9.66
C GLN A 41 -7.66 -5.33 9.29
N ALA A 42 -8.40 -4.72 8.34
CA ALA A 42 -8.24 -3.33 7.92
C ALA A 42 -6.81 -2.94 7.48
N ASN A 43 -6.01 -3.90 7.02
CA ASN A 43 -4.59 -3.67 6.71
C ASN A 43 -4.41 -2.61 5.61
N ALA A 44 -5.28 -2.57 4.59
CA ALA A 44 -5.10 -1.55 3.54
C ALA A 44 -5.42 -0.16 4.10
N THR A 45 -6.46 -0.07 4.92
CA THR A 45 -6.86 1.16 5.61
C THR A 45 -5.73 1.69 6.47
N SER A 46 -5.16 0.86 7.35
CA SER A 46 -4.08 1.26 8.27
C SER A 46 -2.77 1.60 7.58
N ILE A 47 -2.48 0.99 6.42
CA ILE A 47 -1.24 1.25 5.68
C ILE A 47 -1.36 2.51 4.82
N PHE A 48 -2.45 2.64 4.05
CA PHE A 48 -2.55 3.62 2.96
C PHE A 48 -3.32 4.89 3.30
N LEU A 49 -4.06 4.94 4.42
CA LEU A 49 -4.63 6.20 4.90
C LEU A 49 -3.66 6.83 5.90
N GLU A 50 -3.28 8.08 5.64
CA GLU A 50 -2.49 8.88 6.57
C GLU A 50 -3.27 9.12 7.86
N ASP A 51 -2.58 8.99 8.99
CA ASP A 51 -3.01 9.61 10.23
C ASP A 51 -2.52 11.07 10.19
N GLU A 52 -3.44 12.04 10.27
CA GLU A 52 -3.13 13.49 10.29
C GLU A 52 -2.14 13.87 11.41
N ARG A 53 -1.88 12.97 12.36
CA ARG A 53 -0.89 13.10 13.44
C ARG A 53 0.55 12.81 13.01
N SER A 54 0.79 12.21 11.84
CA SER A 54 2.15 11.90 11.33
C SER A 54 2.78 13.11 10.62
N LYS A 55 3.17 14.11 11.40
CA LYS A 55 3.89 15.31 10.93
C LYS A 55 5.39 15.17 11.12
N GLU A 56 6.03 14.19 10.49
CA GLU A 56 7.49 14.03 10.58
C GLU A 56 8.13 13.78 9.21
N ASP A 57 9.40 14.16 9.08
CA ASP A 57 10.23 14.16 7.86
C ASP A 57 10.52 12.77 7.25
N TYR A 58 9.72 11.74 7.57
CA TYR A 58 9.95 10.35 7.21
C TYR A 58 8.90 9.80 6.26
N LYS A 59 9.33 8.89 5.37
CA LYS A 59 8.43 8.13 4.50
C LYS A 59 7.57 7.18 5.35
N GLY A 60 6.25 7.22 5.12
CA GLY A 60 5.32 6.28 5.74
C GLY A 60 5.45 4.86 5.16
N PHE A 61 4.94 3.86 5.89
CA PHE A 61 5.00 2.45 5.46
C PHE A 61 4.32 2.19 4.10
N ALA A 62 3.23 2.92 3.79
CA ALA A 62 2.62 2.90 2.46
C ALA A 62 3.60 3.27 1.36
N GLU A 63 4.39 4.32 1.57
CA GLU A 63 5.35 4.81 0.58
C GLU A 63 6.43 3.77 0.34
N LEU A 64 6.99 3.17 1.40
CA LEU A 64 7.98 2.08 1.28
C LEU A 64 7.45 0.86 0.52
N ILE A 65 6.18 0.50 0.70
CA ILE A 65 5.56 -0.65 0.04
C ILE A 65 5.33 -0.42 -1.46
N VAL A 66 5.10 0.82 -1.86
CA VAL A 66 4.75 1.16 -3.25
C VAL A 66 5.88 1.85 -4.01
N ASP A 67 7.01 2.12 -3.36
CA ASP A 67 8.17 2.73 -3.99
C ASP A 67 8.79 1.76 -5.00
N GLU A 68 9.06 2.25 -6.20
CA GLU A 68 9.72 1.49 -7.26
C GLU A 68 11.25 1.51 -7.10
N LYS A 69 11.80 2.40 -6.25
CA LYS A 69 13.24 2.57 -6.02
C LYS A 69 13.59 2.60 -4.54
N LEU A 70 13.84 1.43 -3.97
CA LEU A 70 14.58 1.30 -2.72
C LEU A 70 16.07 1.20 -3.08
N ASP A 71 16.70 2.33 -3.36
CA ASP A 71 18.10 2.38 -3.82
C ASP A 71 19.10 1.92 -2.72
N ASP A 72 18.70 1.97 -1.45
CA ASP A 72 19.42 1.42 -0.30
C ASP A 72 18.41 1.03 0.78
N VAL A 73 18.36 -0.23 1.19
CA VAL A 73 17.40 -0.71 2.21
C VAL A 73 17.91 -0.43 3.62
N ASP A 74 19.23 -0.31 3.79
CA ASP A 74 19.88 -0.15 5.09
C ASP A 74 19.57 1.24 5.68
N GLN A 75 19.28 2.25 4.85
CA GLN A 75 18.81 3.57 5.31
C GLN A 75 17.44 3.52 6.02
N TYR A 76 16.71 2.40 5.89
CA TYR A 76 15.38 2.22 6.49
C TYR A 76 15.37 1.22 7.65
N VAL A 77 16.50 0.56 7.95
CA VAL A 77 16.64 -0.40 9.05
C VAL A 77 17.39 0.26 10.21
N TYR A 78 16.66 0.58 11.28
CA TYR A 78 17.23 1.14 12.50
C TYR A 78 17.48 0.02 13.54
N ASN A 79 18.67 0.02 14.17
CA ASN A 79 19.05 -0.88 15.28
C ASN A 79 18.44 -0.45 16.61
#